data_AF-K9HSI3-F1
#
_entry.id   AF-K9HSI3-F1
#
_cell.length_a   1.000
_cell.length_b   1.000
_cell.length_c   1.000
_cell.angle_alpha   90.00
_cell.angle_beta   90.00
_cell.angle_gamma   90.00
#
_symmetry.space_group_name_H-M   'P 1'
#
loop_
_entity.id
_entity.type
_entity.pdbx_description
1 polymer ?
#
loop_
_entity_poly.entity_id
_entity_poly.type
_entity_poly.pdbx_seq_one_letter_code
_entity_poly.pdbx_strand_id
1 'polypeptide(L)' 'MKGDTYIIDAAKCTECEDQGSPQCASVCPVDGTCVPA' A
#
# COMPACT_ATOMS: atom_id res chain seq x y z
N MET A 1 16.50 -10.44 0.64
CA MET A 1 17.18 -9.38 -0.12
C MET A 1 17.15 -8.08 0.67
N LYS A 2 18.23 -7.29 0.63
CA LYS A 2 18.13 -5.82 0.68
C LYS A 2 18.03 -5.36 -0.77
N GLY A 3 16.97 -4.65 -1.16
CA GLY A 3 16.86 -4.05 -2.50
C GLY A 3 15.68 -4.49 -3.38
N ASP A 4 14.78 -5.35 -2.92
CA ASP A 4 13.56 -5.66 -3.69
C ASP A 4 12.45 -4.68 -3.35
N THR A 5 11.83 -4.10 -4.38
CA THR A 5 10.63 -3.25 -4.25
C THR A 5 9.40 -4.14 -4.18
N TYR A 6 8.51 -3.88 -3.21
CA TYR A 6 7.19 -4.51 -3.18
C TYR A 6 6.28 -3.80 -4.20
N ILE A 7 5.57 -4.59 -5.00
CA ILE A 7 4.64 -4.09 -6.02
C ILE A 7 3.22 -4.51 -5.64
N ILE A 8 2.31 -3.55 -5.63
CA ILE A 8 0.87 -3.81 -5.48
C ILE A 8 0.29 -4.11 -6.86
N ASP A 9 -0.42 -5.22 -6.99
CA ASP A 9 -1.20 -5.53 -8.18
C ASP A 9 -2.43 -4.59 -8.24
N ALA A 10 -2.38 -3.61 -9.13
CA ALA A 10 -3.44 -2.60 -9.27
C ALA A 10 -4.81 -3.21 -9.57
N ALA A 11 -4.88 -4.37 -10.25
CA ALA A 11 -6.15 -5.02 -10.56
C ALA A 11 -6.82 -5.66 -9.32
N LYS A 12 -6.06 -5.87 -8.24
CA LYS A 12 -6.56 -6.44 -6.98
C LYS A 12 -6.70 -5.40 -5.86
N CYS A 13 -6.08 -4.24 -6.01
CA CYS A 13 -6.10 -3.20 -4.98
C CYS A 13 -7.48 -2.53 -4.95
N THR A 14 -8.17 -2.66 -3.82
CA THR A 14 -9.44 -1.98 -3.55
C THR A 14 -9.28 -0.81 -2.59
N GLU A 15 -8.03 -0.39 -2.35
CA GLU A 15 -7.65 0.62 -1.34
C GLU A 15 -8.16 0.33 0.09
N CYS A 16 -8.63 -0.91 0.34
CA CYS A 16 -9.30 -1.30 1.57
C CYS A 16 -10.49 -0.38 1.91
N GLU A 17 -11.28 0.04 0.91
CA GLU A 17 -12.46 0.92 1.08
C GLU A 17 -13.43 0.42 2.16
N ASP A 18 -13.58 -0.90 2.30
CA ASP A 18 -14.43 -1.56 3.31
C ASP A 18 -13.90 -1.43 4.75
N GLN A 19 -12.62 -1.09 4.90
CA GLN A 19 -11.94 -0.88 6.19
C GLN A 19 -11.67 0.61 6.48
N GLY A 20 -12.07 1.50 5.56
CA GLY A 20 -12.03 2.96 5.72
C GLY A 20 -10.70 3.64 5.39
N SER A 21 -9.58 2.91 5.32
CA SER A 21 -8.29 3.46 4.86
C SER A 21 -7.32 2.37 4.35
N PRO A 22 -6.36 2.73 3.47
CA PRO A 22 -5.36 1.80 2.96
C PRO A 22 -4.51 1.20 4.10
N GLN A 23 -4.66 -0.10 4.34
CA GLN A 23 -3.92 -0.79 5.40
C GLN A 23 -2.42 -0.87 5.12
N CYS A 24 -1.99 -0.76 3.86
CA CYS A 24 -0.56 -0.68 3.52
C CYS A 24 0.09 0.62 4.05
N ALA A 25 -0.64 1.74 4.06
CA ALA A 25 -0.13 3.02 4.52
C ALA A 25 0.06 3.06 6.05
N SER A 26 -0.68 2.27 6.82
CA SER A 26 -0.56 2.24 8.29
C SER A 26 0.67 1.48 8.79
N VAL A 27 1.24 0.59 7.96
CA VAL A 27 2.38 -0.26 8.34
C VAL A 27 3.67 0.08 7.60
N CYS A 28 3.58 0.84 6.50
CA CYS A 28 4.75 1.18 5.70
C CYS A 28 5.71 2.04 6.53
N PRO A 29 6.97 1.64 6.73
CA PRO A 29 7.91 2.40 7.56
C PRO A 29 8.44 3.66 6.86
N VAL A 30 8.02 3.91 5.61
CA VAL A 30 8.44 5.04 4.80
C VAL A 30 7.20 5.85 4.42
N ASP A 31 7.08 7.03 5.03
CA ASP A 31 5.96 7.95 4.80
C ASP A 31 5.82 8.32 3.32
N GLY A 32 4.57 8.47 2.87
CA GLY A 32 4.26 8.88 1.48
C GLY A 32 4.54 7.82 0.42
N THR A 33 4.89 6.59 0.79
CA THR A 33 5.08 5.48 -0.18
C THR A 33 3.76 4.93 -0.69
N CYS A 34 2.80 4.69 0.22
CA CYS A 34 1.48 4.16 -0.10
C CYS A 34 0.47 5.30 -0.03
N VAL A 35 0.22 5.94 -1.18
CA VAL A 35 -0.76 7.03 -1.32
C VAL A 35 -1.97 6.56 -2.12
N PRO A 36 -3.19 7.05 -1.80
CA PRO A 36 -4.38 6.80 -2.63
C PRO A 36 -4.16 7.25 -4.08
N ALA A 37 -4.78 6.54 -5.03
CA ALA A 37 -4.68 6.85 -6.46
C ALA A 37 -5.52 8.07 -6.89
#